data_AF-A0A975P5D3-F1
#
_entry.id   AF-A0A975P5D3-F1
#
_cell.length_a   1.000
_cell.length_b   1.000
_cell.length_c   1.000
_cell.angle_alpha   90.00
_cell.angle_beta   90.00
_cell.angle_gamma   90.00
#
_symmetry.space_group_name_H-M   'P 1'
#
loop_
_entity.id
_entity.type
_entity.pdbx_description
1 polymer ?
#
loop_
_entity_poly.entity_id
_entity_poly.type
_entity_poly.pdbx_seq_one_letter_code
_entity_poly.pdbx_strand_id
1 'polypeptide(L)' 'MRLTFHLTLLLALTMPIVAVAAGCSDSAMTCAEGSQWNADTKRCDPVAS' A
#
# COMPACT_ATOMS: atom_id res chain seq x y z
N MET A 1 -37.49 20.69 -13.28
CA MET A 1 -36.37 19.89 -13.85
C MET A 1 -34.98 20.29 -13.32
N ARG A 2 -34.75 21.54 -12.89
CA ARG A 2 -33.46 21.97 -12.29
C ARG A 2 -33.20 21.40 -10.87
N LEU A 3 -34.23 21.31 -10.02
CA LEU A 3 -34.10 20.86 -8.62
C LEU A 3 -33.65 19.39 -8.49
N THR A 4 -34.15 18.52 -9.36
CA THR A 4 -33.78 17.09 -9.41
C THR A 4 -32.31 16.88 -9.78
N PHE A 5 -31.74 17.75 -10.61
CA PHE A 5 -30.33 17.66 -11.03
C PHE A 5 -29.36 18.06 -9.90
N HIS A 6 -29.77 19.00 -9.05
CA HIS A 6 -28.99 19.37 -7.87
C HIS A 6 -29.07 18.30 -6.77
N LEU A 7 -30.23 17.66 -6.61
CA LEU A 7 -30.43 16.61 -5.61
C LEU A 7 -29.58 15.37 -5.90
N THR A 8 -29.48 14.95 -7.17
CA THR A 8 -28.65 13.81 -7.58
C THR A 8 -27.15 14.08 -7.43
N LEU A 9 -26.70 15.31 -7.67
CA LEU A 9 -25.31 15.71 -7.47
C LEU A 9 -24.91 15.68 -5.99
N LEU A 10 -25.81 16.14 -5.10
CA LEU A 10 -25.58 16.14 -3.65
C LEU A 10 -25.50 14.71 -3.08
N LEU A 11 -26.34 13.79 -3.56
CA LEU A 11 -26.29 12.38 -3.11
C LEU A 11 -24.96 11.71 -3.48
N ALA A 12 -24.41 11.99 -4.65
CA ALA A 12 -23.14 11.39 -5.10
C ALA A 12 -21.94 11.81 -4.23
N LEU A 13 -21.97 13.02 -3.65
CA LEU A 13 -20.92 13.56 -2.78
C LEU A 13 -20.94 12.98 -1.36
N THR A 14 -22.03 12.34 -0.95
CA THR A 14 -22.16 11.74 0.39
C THR A 14 -21.70 10.30 0.46
N MET A 15 -21.33 9.68 -0.67
CA MET A 15 -20.78 8.32 -0.68
C MET A 15 -19.38 8.33 -0.06
N PRO A 16 -19.16 7.66 1.08
CA PRO A 16 -17.84 7.57 1.68
C PRO A 16 -16.95 6.76 0.74
N ILE A 17 -15.88 7.38 0.24
CA ILE A 17 -14.86 6.70 -0.53
C ILE A 17 -14.12 5.77 0.42
N VAL A 18 -14.52 4.50 0.45
CA VAL A 18 -13.84 3.47 1.24
C VAL A 18 -12.55 3.13 0.50
N ALA A 19 -11.48 3.87 0.78
CA ALA A 19 -10.15 3.54 0.30
C ALA A 19 -9.69 2.24 0.97
N VAL A 20 -9.85 1.12 0.28
CA VAL A 20 -9.25 -0.16 0.70
C VAL A 20 -7.75 0.00 0.57
N ALA A 21 -7.06 0.16 1.69
CA ALA A 21 -5.61 0.02 1.72
C ALA A 21 -5.29 -1.41 1.29
N ALA A 22 -4.68 -1.58 0.11
CA ALA A 22 -4.11 -2.85 -0.30
C ALA A 22 -3.08 -3.21 0.78
N GLY A 23 -3.41 -4.19 1.63
CA GLY A 23 -2.59 -4.57 2.76
C GLY A 23 -1.19 -4.90 2.29
N CYS A 24 -0.18 -4.30 2.91
CA CYS A 24 1.20 -4.74 2.75
C CYS A 24 1.25 -6.19 3.23
N SER A 25 1.45 -7.14 2.31
CA SER A 25 1.76 -8.51 2.70
C SER A 25 3.15 -8.50 3.34
N ASP A 26 3.20 -8.53 4.68
CA ASP A 26 4.43 -8.69 5.48
C ASP A 26 4.97 -10.13 5.35
N SER A 27 5.21 -10.57 4.12
CA SER A 27 5.96 -11.79 3.87
C SER A 27 7.40 -11.54 4.28
N ALA A 28 7.80 -12.05 5.44
CA ALA A 28 9.18 -12.01 5.89
C ALA A 28 10.06 -12.71 4.83
N MET A 29 10.94 -11.94 4.20
CA MET A 29 11.93 -12.45 3.24
C MET A 29 13.24 -12.72 3.98
N THR A 30 13.84 -13.89 3.74
CA THR A 30 15.13 -14.28 4.30
C THR A 30 16.23 -14.12 3.26
N CYS A 31 17.43 -13.73 3.70
CA CYS A 31 18.62 -13.74 2.84
C CYS A 31 19.11 -15.17 2.58
N ALA A 32 19.87 -15.35 1.50
CA ALA A 32 20.58 -16.60 1.24
C ALA A 32 21.60 -16.90 2.37
N GLU A 33 21.95 -18.18 2.53
CA GLU A 33 22.97 -18.59 3.49
C GLU A 33 24.30 -17.85 3.22
N GLY A 34 24.97 -17.40 4.30
CA GLY A 34 26.19 -16.59 4.18
C GLY A 34 25.96 -15.14 3.75
N SER A 35 24.71 -14.67 3.67
CA SER A 35 24.37 -13.26 3.42
C SER A 35 23.55 -12.66 4.57
N GLN A 36 23.69 -11.35 4.79
CA GLN A 36 22.96 -10.59 5.82
C GLN A 36 22.23 -9.40 5.21
N TRP A 37 21.05 -9.09 5.73
CA TRP A 37 20.28 -7.91 5.30
C TRP A 37 21.01 -6.62 5.68
N ASN A 38 21.35 -5.83 4.68
CA ASN A 38 21.86 -4.48 4.82
C ASN A 38 20.70 -3.47 4.71
N ALA A 39 20.42 -2.79 5.82
CA ALA A 39 19.33 -1.83 5.91
C ALA A 39 19.59 -0.53 5.12
N ASP A 40 20.85 -0.20 4.84
CA ASP A 40 21.25 1.00 4.10
C ASP A 40 21.09 0.78 2.59
N THR A 41 21.53 -0.36 2.07
CA THR A 41 21.45 -0.70 0.63
C THR A 41 20.15 -1.37 0.24
N LYS A 42 19.34 -1.80 1.23
CA LYS A 42 18.11 -2.58 1.07
C LYS A 42 18.34 -3.88 0.28
N ARG A 43 19.46 -4.56 0.57
CA ARG A 43 19.88 -5.80 -0.10
C ARG A 43 20.50 -6.77 0.89
N CYS A 44 20.60 -8.03 0.49
CA CYS A 44 21.39 -9.01 1.21
C CYS A 44 22.84 -8.93 0.73
N ASP A 45 23.77 -8.59 1.63
CA ASP A 45 25.19 -8.52 1.33
C ASP A 45 25.91 -9.76 1.88
N PRO A 46 26.99 -10.25 1.24
CA PRO A 46 27.77 -11.37 1.76
C PRO A 46 28.38 -11.02 3.12
N VAL A 47 28.34 -11.97 4.06
CA VAL A 47 29.09 -11.84 5.31
C VAL A 47 30.55 -12.08 4.96
N ALA A 48 31.38 -11.03 5.00
CA ALA A 48 32.80 -11.15 4.70
C ALA A 48 33.46 -12.14 5.68
N SER A 49 34.12 -13.17 5.12
CA SER A 49 34.86 -14.20 5.87
C SER A 49 36.16 -13.68 6.47
#